data_AF-A0A2E8VQC5-F1
#
_entry.id   AF-A0A2E8VQC5-F1
#
_cell.length_a   1.000
_cell.length_b   1.000
_cell.length_c   1.000
_cell.angle_alpha   90.00
_cell.angle_beta   90.00
_cell.angle_gamma   90.00
#
_symmetry.space_group_name_H-M   'P 1'
#
loop_
_entity.id
_entity.type
_entity.pdbx_description
1 polymer ?
#
loop_
_entity_poly.entity_id
_entity_poly.type
_entity_poly.pdbx_seq_one_letter_code
_entity_poly.pdbx_strand_id
1 'polypeptide(L)'
;MTELVNAPLRQIAAAIASGEVTSETITRAFLDRIEAVNGPLNAVVCMDAETALKRAKNADAALKAGDLRGPLHGVPITLKDSLDTIDHVTTWGTTGRREVRPGADATCVARLRDAGAVVLGKTNTPEFTLSFETDNLVYGQTSNPYDQSLTPGGSSGGAAAIIAAGGSPFDVGTDTGGSIRLPAHFCGIVGLKPTTGRIPCTGNALPTSGLLAPLSQPGPMGRFVDDIAYTLPVMAGPDNQDPNAVDAVLHDPDAVDVDDLRIAWHADNGIRTPSADIVRAVTDAVDRLRESGHEVTESRPPGLEMAYFIMNRVFGADGGDLIEMLIEDAHTTDVSPALQNSLASHRAQPDMNQREFAQVMMLWHNYK
;
A
#
# COMPACT_ATOMS: atom_id res chain seq x y z
N MET A 1 -9.88 -4.52 25.80
CA MET A 1 -9.27 -3.47 24.95
C MET A 1 -8.06 -4.00 24.18
N THR A 2 -7.01 -4.48 24.85
CA THR A 2 -5.82 -5.07 24.18
C THR A 2 -6.16 -6.20 23.21
N GLU A 3 -7.14 -7.03 23.54
CA GLU A 3 -7.63 -8.08 22.64
C GLU A 3 -8.26 -7.50 21.36
N LEU A 4 -9.10 -6.46 21.50
CA LEU A 4 -9.80 -5.84 20.37
C LEU A 4 -8.86 -5.04 19.44
N VAL A 5 -7.86 -4.35 19.98
CA VAL A 5 -6.83 -3.64 19.18
C VAL A 5 -6.02 -4.61 18.30
N ASN A 6 -5.93 -5.89 18.72
CA ASN A 6 -5.25 -6.95 17.99
C ASN A 6 -6.20 -7.79 17.10
N ALA A 7 -7.51 -7.56 17.17
CA ALA A 7 -8.49 -8.29 16.39
C ALA A 7 -8.45 -7.90 14.90
N PRO A 8 -9.06 -8.71 14.01
CA PRO A 8 -9.36 -8.31 12.64
C PRO A 8 -10.19 -7.03 12.56
N LEU A 9 -9.95 -6.23 11.53
CA LEU A 9 -10.63 -4.95 11.28
C LEU A 9 -12.15 -5.10 11.25
N ARG A 10 -12.66 -6.18 10.65
CA ARG A 10 -14.10 -6.49 10.60
C ARG A 10 -14.69 -6.70 11.99
N GLN A 11 -13.95 -7.28 12.93
CA GLN A 11 -14.39 -7.45 14.31
C GLN A 11 -14.38 -6.12 15.06
N ILE A 12 -13.37 -5.26 14.82
CA ILE A 12 -13.35 -3.89 15.36
C ILE A 12 -14.57 -3.10 14.86
N ALA A 13 -14.85 -3.15 13.56
CA ALA A 13 -16.01 -2.50 12.94
C ALA A 13 -17.33 -3.00 13.54
N ALA A 14 -17.48 -4.32 13.71
CA ALA A 14 -18.67 -4.92 14.30
C ALA A 14 -18.88 -4.51 15.76
N ALA A 15 -17.82 -4.45 16.57
CA ALA A 15 -17.87 -4.02 17.96
C ALA A 15 -18.28 -2.55 18.10
N ILE A 16 -17.83 -1.68 17.18
CA ILE A 16 -18.28 -0.28 17.14
C ILE A 16 -19.74 -0.22 16.73
N ALA A 17 -20.12 -0.88 15.64
CA ALA A 17 -21.48 -0.82 15.10
C ALA A 17 -22.54 -1.39 16.07
N SER A 18 -22.18 -2.37 16.91
CA SER A 18 -23.05 -2.92 17.94
C SER A 18 -23.13 -2.05 19.21
N GLY A 19 -22.23 -1.07 19.36
CA GLY A 19 -22.07 -0.28 20.57
C GLY A 19 -21.36 -1.01 21.71
N GLU A 20 -20.73 -2.18 21.47
CA GLU A 20 -19.89 -2.89 22.44
C GLU A 20 -18.69 -2.04 22.85
N VAL A 21 -18.10 -1.31 21.90
CA VAL A 21 -17.07 -0.30 22.13
C VAL A 21 -17.44 0.99 21.42
N THR A 22 -17.00 2.13 21.93
CA THR A 22 -17.13 3.40 21.21
C THR A 22 -15.96 3.62 20.27
N SER A 23 -16.21 4.34 19.18
CA SER A 23 -15.19 4.83 18.25
C SER A 23 -14.15 5.67 18.99
N GLU A 24 -14.55 6.54 19.93
CA GLU A 24 -13.59 7.31 20.73
C GLU A 24 -12.64 6.40 21.51
N THR A 25 -13.17 5.37 22.19
CA THR A 25 -12.35 4.48 23.02
C THR A 25 -11.36 3.69 22.17
N ILE A 26 -11.79 3.12 21.04
CA ILE A 26 -10.89 2.35 20.18
C ILE A 26 -9.86 3.25 19.48
N THR A 27 -10.27 4.45 19.04
CA THR A 27 -9.37 5.46 18.45
C THR A 27 -8.28 5.85 19.44
N ARG A 28 -8.65 6.11 20.70
CA ARG A 28 -7.69 6.41 21.78
C ARG A 28 -6.71 5.25 21.99
N ALA A 29 -7.20 4.01 22.00
CA ALA A 29 -6.34 2.85 22.18
C ALA A 29 -5.28 2.69 21.07
N PHE A 30 -5.62 3.00 19.82
CA PHE A 30 -4.64 3.03 18.72
C PHE A 30 -3.68 4.21 18.82
N LEU A 31 -4.15 5.41 19.19
CA LEU A 31 -3.28 6.56 19.42
C LEU A 31 -2.25 6.29 20.54
N ASP A 32 -2.70 5.73 21.67
CA ASP A 32 -1.81 5.34 22.79
C ASP A 32 -0.79 4.29 22.33
N ARG A 33 -1.19 3.37 21.44
CA ARG A 33 -0.27 2.37 20.87
C ARG A 33 0.74 3.01 19.92
N ILE A 34 0.33 3.94 19.06
CA ILE A 34 1.22 4.70 18.18
C ILE A 34 2.24 5.46 19.03
N GLU A 35 1.81 6.17 20.08
CA GLU A 35 2.71 6.89 20.99
C GLU A 35 3.78 5.96 21.58
N ALA A 36 3.40 4.75 21.98
CA ALA A 36 4.30 3.79 22.59
C ALA A 36 5.33 3.17 21.62
N VAL A 37 5.02 3.05 20.32
CA VAL A 37 5.86 2.30 19.36
C VAL A 37 6.50 3.15 18.28
N ASN A 38 5.94 4.32 17.96
CA ASN A 38 6.32 5.05 16.76
C ASN A 38 7.66 5.80 16.89
N GLY A 39 8.07 6.18 18.11
CA GLY A 39 9.33 6.87 18.35
C GLY A 39 10.56 6.22 17.67
N PRO A 40 10.85 4.94 17.93
CA PRO A 40 11.95 4.24 17.26
C PRO A 40 11.65 3.78 15.83
N LEU A 41 10.38 3.73 15.41
CA LEU A 41 10.01 3.24 14.07
C LEU A 41 9.95 4.35 13.03
N ASN A 42 9.54 5.56 13.42
CA ASN A 42 9.26 6.68 12.54
C ASN A 42 8.32 6.27 11.38
N ALA A 43 7.24 5.58 11.71
CA ALA A 43 6.32 4.99 10.74
C ALA A 43 5.11 5.90 10.44
N VAL A 44 4.56 6.57 11.46
CA VAL A 44 3.53 7.62 11.32
C VAL A 44 4.21 8.98 11.44
N VAL A 45 4.10 9.81 10.40
CA VAL A 45 4.91 11.03 10.23
C VAL A 45 4.11 12.32 10.29
N CYS A 46 2.79 12.22 10.12
CA CYS A 46 1.86 13.33 10.34
C CYS A 46 0.65 12.79 11.10
N MET A 47 0.39 13.29 12.31
CA MET A 47 -0.72 12.82 13.15
C MET A 47 -1.53 14.00 13.67
N ASP A 48 -2.85 13.85 13.72
CA ASP A 48 -3.76 14.82 14.35
C ASP A 48 -4.71 14.09 15.31
N ALA A 49 -4.18 13.77 16.50
CA ALA A 49 -4.90 13.03 17.53
C ALA A 49 -6.18 13.74 18.00
N GLU A 50 -6.17 15.08 18.08
CA GLU A 50 -7.33 15.85 18.52
C GLU A 50 -8.46 15.76 17.49
N THR A 51 -8.15 15.97 16.20
CA THR A 51 -9.14 15.84 15.13
C THR A 51 -9.64 14.41 15.00
N ALA A 52 -8.76 13.41 15.11
CA ALA A 52 -9.15 12.00 15.09
C ALA A 52 -10.15 11.66 16.22
N LEU A 53 -9.86 12.06 17.45
CA LEU A 53 -10.76 11.85 18.60
C LEU A 53 -12.08 12.62 18.46
N LYS A 54 -12.05 13.84 17.91
CA LYS A 54 -13.28 14.60 17.62
C LYS A 54 -14.16 13.89 16.60
N ARG A 55 -13.58 13.32 15.55
CA ARG A 55 -14.32 12.54 14.54
C ARG A 55 -14.87 11.24 15.10
N ALA A 56 -14.09 10.56 15.93
CA ALA A 56 -14.53 9.36 16.63
C ALA A 56 -15.76 9.64 17.51
N LYS A 57 -15.73 10.73 18.30
CA LYS A 57 -16.90 11.21 19.07
C LYS A 57 -18.12 11.52 18.18
N ASN A 58 -17.89 12.11 17.00
CA ASN A 58 -18.97 12.38 16.07
C ASN A 58 -19.56 11.08 15.49
N ALA A 59 -18.74 10.06 15.23
CA ALA A 59 -19.20 8.73 14.83
C ALA A 59 -20.03 8.06 15.93
N ASP A 60 -19.62 8.19 17.20
CA ASP A 60 -20.40 7.71 18.35
C ASP A 60 -21.76 8.41 18.47
N ALA A 61 -21.77 9.74 18.31
CA ALA A 61 -23.01 10.52 18.33
C ALA A 61 -23.95 10.15 17.17
N ALA A 62 -23.40 9.93 15.97
CA ALA A 62 -24.14 9.48 14.80
C ALA A 62 -24.74 8.09 15.01
N LEU A 63 -23.95 7.14 15.54
CA LEU A 63 -24.44 5.80 15.86
C LEU A 63 -25.60 5.84 16.86
N LYS A 64 -25.49 6.66 17.92
CA LYS A 64 -26.56 6.84 18.91
C LYS A 64 -27.84 7.45 18.30
N ALA A 65 -27.70 8.24 17.24
CA ALA A 65 -28.81 8.80 16.49
C ALA A 65 -29.38 7.85 15.42
N GLY A 66 -28.82 6.64 15.27
CA GLY A 66 -29.21 5.67 14.24
C GLY A 66 -28.61 5.94 12.85
N ASP A 67 -27.61 6.82 12.75
CA ASP A 67 -26.91 7.19 11.52
C ASP A 67 -25.60 6.38 11.37
N LEU A 68 -25.72 5.13 10.93
CA LEU A 68 -24.58 4.27 10.61
C LEU A 68 -24.10 4.56 9.17
N ARG A 69 -22.88 5.09 9.03
CA ARG A 69 -22.38 5.63 7.76
C ARG A 69 -21.87 4.60 6.76
N GLY A 70 -21.52 3.40 7.24
CA GLY A 70 -20.99 2.36 6.38
C GLY A 70 -20.22 1.28 7.14
N PRO A 71 -19.54 0.38 6.41
CA PRO A 71 -18.83 -0.75 7.01
C PRO A 71 -17.63 -0.33 7.88
N LEU A 72 -17.10 0.88 7.72
CA LEU A 72 -15.97 1.38 8.49
C LEU A 72 -16.38 2.46 9.49
N HIS A 73 -17.66 2.55 9.85
CA HIS A 73 -18.17 3.57 10.77
C HIS A 73 -17.37 3.64 12.07
N GLY A 74 -16.67 4.77 12.27
CA GLY A 74 -15.87 5.02 13.46
C GLY A 74 -14.57 4.23 13.56
N VAL A 75 -14.19 3.45 12.54
CA VAL A 75 -13.00 2.61 12.56
C VAL A 75 -11.75 3.46 12.33
N PRO A 76 -10.77 3.45 13.26
CA PRO A 76 -9.52 4.21 13.09
C PRO A 76 -8.58 3.53 12.08
N ILE A 77 -8.02 4.32 11.16
CA ILE A 77 -7.08 3.85 10.11
C ILE A 77 -5.93 4.84 9.91
N THR A 78 -4.84 4.39 9.31
CA THR A 78 -3.77 5.27 8.80
C THR A 78 -3.77 5.28 7.27
N LEU A 79 -3.08 6.24 6.65
CA LEU A 79 -3.00 6.35 5.19
C LEU A 79 -1.57 6.71 4.77
N LYS A 80 -1.00 6.02 3.78
CA LYS A 80 0.30 6.38 3.21
C LYS A 80 0.37 7.86 2.79
N ASP A 81 1.48 8.53 3.08
CA ASP A 81 1.71 9.94 2.75
C ASP A 81 1.81 10.23 1.24
N SER A 82 1.72 9.22 0.39
CA SER A 82 1.57 9.39 -1.06
C SER A 82 0.12 9.64 -1.49
N LEU A 83 -0.86 9.43 -0.62
CA LEU A 83 -2.27 9.61 -0.90
C LEU A 83 -2.73 10.96 -0.38
N ASP A 84 -3.25 11.81 -1.25
CA ASP A 84 -3.74 13.13 -0.89
C ASP A 84 -4.91 13.03 0.11
N THR A 85 -4.88 13.91 1.11
CA THR A 85 -5.89 14.00 2.16
C THR A 85 -6.23 15.45 2.44
N ILE A 86 -7.52 15.80 2.56
CA ILE A 86 -7.97 17.20 2.76
C ILE A 86 -7.58 17.81 4.12
N ASP A 87 -7.21 16.98 5.09
CA ASP A 87 -7.09 17.36 6.50
C ASP A 87 -5.68 17.19 7.06
N HIS A 88 -4.82 16.44 6.39
CA HIS A 88 -3.43 16.28 6.76
C HIS A 88 -2.52 16.86 5.67
N VAL A 89 -1.34 17.29 6.09
CA VAL A 89 -0.26 17.57 5.15
C VAL A 89 0.03 16.27 4.38
N THR A 90 0.25 16.40 3.07
CA THR A 90 0.63 15.27 2.20
C THR A 90 1.88 15.64 1.41
N THR A 91 3.01 15.06 1.80
CA THR A 91 4.32 15.49 1.30
C THR A 91 4.83 14.64 0.15
N TRP A 92 4.26 13.45 -0.07
CA TRP A 92 4.80 12.46 -1.00
C TRP A 92 6.27 12.09 -0.69
N GLY A 93 6.72 12.32 0.55
CA GLY A 93 8.12 12.18 0.96
C GLY A 93 9.08 13.19 0.34
N THR A 94 8.62 14.32 -0.23
CA THR A 94 9.50 15.31 -0.85
C THR A 94 9.47 16.69 -0.18
N THR A 95 10.60 17.40 -0.22
CA THR A 95 10.79 18.67 0.50
C THR A 95 9.91 19.80 -0.03
N GLY A 96 9.66 19.85 -1.33
CA GLY A 96 8.82 20.89 -1.95
C GLY A 96 7.35 20.84 -1.52
N ARG A 97 6.89 19.68 -1.00
CA ARG A 97 5.52 19.49 -0.51
C ARG A 97 5.40 19.45 1.01
N ARG A 98 6.45 19.82 1.76
CA ARG A 98 6.49 19.70 3.25
C ARG A 98 5.31 20.35 3.97
N GLU A 99 4.67 21.36 3.37
CA GLU A 99 3.54 22.09 3.96
C GLU A 99 2.23 21.97 3.14
N VAL A 100 2.22 21.15 2.09
CA VAL A 100 1.09 21.05 1.17
C VAL A 100 -0.09 20.37 1.84
N ARG A 101 -1.24 21.05 1.81
CA ARG A 101 -2.54 20.51 2.20
C ARG A 101 -3.40 20.38 0.93
N PRO A 102 -3.59 19.15 0.43
CA PRO A 102 -4.42 18.90 -0.75
C PRO A 102 -5.83 19.47 -0.60
N GLY A 103 -6.40 19.96 -1.72
CA GLY A 103 -7.78 20.46 -1.76
C GLY A 103 -8.85 19.36 -1.86
N ALA A 104 -8.44 18.13 -2.12
CA ALA A 104 -9.30 16.95 -2.24
C ALA A 104 -8.59 15.72 -1.66
N ASP A 105 -9.37 14.73 -1.24
CA ASP A 105 -8.87 13.40 -0.89
C ASP A 105 -8.57 12.63 -2.18
N ALA A 106 -7.57 11.74 -2.14
CA ALA A 106 -7.45 10.68 -3.14
C ALA A 106 -8.74 9.84 -3.18
N THR A 107 -9.10 9.29 -4.35
CA THR A 107 -10.39 8.60 -4.51
C THR A 107 -10.59 7.46 -3.50
N CYS A 108 -9.56 6.64 -3.27
CA CYS A 108 -9.65 5.56 -2.29
C CYS A 108 -9.82 6.07 -0.85
N VAL A 109 -9.23 7.22 -0.52
CA VAL A 109 -9.36 7.88 0.79
C VAL A 109 -10.78 8.40 0.99
N ALA A 110 -11.33 9.10 -0.02
CA ALA A 110 -12.69 9.61 0.02
C ALA A 110 -13.69 8.47 0.26
N ARG A 111 -13.54 7.34 -0.45
CA ARG A 111 -14.40 6.16 -0.28
C ARG A 111 -14.32 5.55 1.12
N LEU A 112 -13.12 5.47 1.72
CA LEU A 112 -12.96 4.98 3.10
C LEU A 112 -13.63 5.92 4.11
N ARG A 113 -13.55 7.24 3.90
CA ARG A 113 -14.24 8.23 4.75
C ARG A 113 -15.75 8.15 4.60
N ASP A 114 -16.25 8.00 3.38
CA ASP A 114 -17.68 7.83 3.11
C ASP A 114 -18.22 6.56 3.76
N ALA A 115 -17.41 5.50 3.81
CA ALA A 115 -17.68 4.29 4.59
C ALA A 115 -17.58 4.49 6.12
N GLY A 116 -17.18 5.68 6.58
CA GLY A 116 -17.20 6.10 7.98
C GLY A 116 -15.86 6.01 8.73
N ALA A 117 -14.75 5.75 8.04
CA ALA A 117 -13.44 5.59 8.67
C ALA A 117 -12.91 6.90 9.31
N VAL A 118 -12.15 6.74 10.39
CA VAL A 118 -11.47 7.83 11.11
C VAL A 118 -9.98 7.79 10.81
N VAL A 119 -9.48 8.74 10.03
CA VAL A 119 -8.05 8.85 9.71
C VAL A 119 -7.27 9.36 10.93
N LEU A 120 -6.31 8.57 11.41
CA LEU A 120 -5.42 8.90 12.53
C LEU A 120 -4.25 9.79 12.10
N GLY A 121 -3.71 9.55 10.91
CA GLY A 121 -2.51 10.21 10.41
C GLY A 121 -1.96 9.59 9.14
N LYS A 122 -0.82 10.12 8.69
CA LYS A 122 -0.09 9.73 7.48
C LYS A 122 1.11 8.85 7.80
N THR A 123 1.27 7.76 7.08
CA THR A 123 2.42 6.85 7.20
C THR A 123 3.53 7.18 6.20
N ASN A 124 4.78 6.98 6.63
CA ASN A 124 5.96 7.39 5.87
C ASN A 124 6.10 6.64 4.53
N THR A 125 6.75 7.29 3.58
CA THR A 125 7.07 6.78 2.24
C THR A 125 8.42 7.36 1.80
N PRO A 126 9.23 6.68 0.97
CA PRO A 126 10.31 7.36 0.27
C PRO A 126 9.78 8.43 -0.69
N GLU A 127 10.68 9.32 -1.08
CA GLU A 127 10.41 10.41 -2.02
C GLU A 127 9.74 9.92 -3.31
N PHE A 128 8.57 10.49 -3.62
CA PHE A 128 7.67 10.13 -4.71
C PHE A 128 7.30 8.65 -4.78
N THR A 129 7.47 7.90 -3.69
CA THR A 129 7.28 6.44 -3.63
C THR A 129 8.31 5.61 -4.43
N LEU A 130 9.42 6.22 -4.86
CA LEU A 130 10.39 5.64 -5.81
C LEU A 130 11.62 5.01 -5.13
N SER A 131 11.40 4.24 -4.07
CA SER A 131 12.45 3.42 -3.43
C SER A 131 11.87 2.19 -2.74
N PHE A 132 12.69 1.15 -2.60
CA PHE A 132 12.40 -0.03 -1.78
C PHE A 132 12.84 0.12 -0.32
N GLU A 133 13.40 1.27 0.05
CA GLU A 133 13.68 1.66 1.44
C GLU A 133 12.87 2.90 1.77
N THR A 134 12.20 2.89 2.93
CA THR A 134 11.37 4.02 3.36
C THR A 134 12.22 5.03 4.11
N ASP A 135 12.81 5.95 3.35
CA ASP A 135 13.61 7.08 3.82
C ASP A 135 13.40 8.30 2.91
N ASN A 136 13.39 9.50 3.50
CA ASN A 136 13.25 10.75 2.78
C ASN A 136 13.78 11.95 3.57
N LEU A 137 13.98 13.09 2.89
CA LEU A 137 14.52 14.31 3.49
C LEU A 137 13.49 15.13 4.31
N VAL A 138 12.23 14.71 4.37
CA VAL A 138 11.17 15.39 5.13
C VAL A 138 11.10 14.85 6.56
N TYR A 139 11.01 13.53 6.68
CA TYR A 139 10.75 12.81 7.92
C TYR A 139 11.86 11.85 8.32
N GLY A 140 12.81 11.56 7.43
CA GLY A 140 13.85 10.58 7.64
C GLY A 140 13.38 9.13 7.47
N GLN A 141 14.21 8.22 7.95
CA GLN A 141 14.07 6.78 7.75
C GLN A 141 13.01 6.17 8.68
N THR A 142 12.22 5.23 8.15
CA THR A 142 11.41 4.28 8.92
C THR A 142 12.19 2.99 9.15
N SER A 143 12.11 2.44 10.36
CA SER A 143 12.75 1.18 10.75
C SER A 143 11.77 0.02 10.85
N ASN A 144 12.28 -1.21 10.68
CA ASN A 144 11.47 -2.43 10.81
C ASN A 144 11.09 -2.71 12.29
N PRO A 145 9.83 -3.07 12.60
CA PRO A 145 9.39 -3.33 13.97
C PRO A 145 9.96 -4.60 14.60
N TYR A 146 10.48 -5.55 13.82
CA TYR A 146 11.14 -6.75 14.34
C TYR A 146 12.62 -6.52 14.67
N ASP A 147 13.28 -5.61 13.95
CA ASP A 147 14.67 -5.21 14.16
C ASP A 147 14.89 -3.80 13.61
N GLN A 148 15.14 -2.84 14.51
CA GLN A 148 15.23 -1.42 14.15
C GLN A 148 16.46 -1.08 13.28
N SER A 149 17.43 -1.99 13.18
CA SER A 149 18.59 -1.84 12.29
C SER A 149 18.28 -2.20 10.83
N LEU A 150 17.11 -2.78 10.57
CA LEU A 150 16.70 -3.24 9.25
C LEU A 150 15.62 -2.34 8.63
N THR A 151 15.56 -2.35 7.31
CA THR A 151 14.51 -1.67 6.55
C THR A 151 13.16 -2.39 6.71
N PRO A 152 12.04 -1.64 6.82
CA PRO A 152 10.69 -2.20 6.70
C PRO A 152 10.34 -2.49 5.23
N GLY A 153 11.23 -2.21 4.29
CA GLY A 153 10.96 -2.22 2.85
C GLY A 153 10.33 -0.91 2.40
N GLY A 154 9.82 -0.89 1.17
CA GLY A 154 9.32 0.32 0.56
C GLY A 154 8.57 0.05 -0.75
N SER A 155 7.77 1.00 -1.21
CA SER A 155 7.62 2.36 -0.66
C SER A 155 6.55 2.49 0.42
N SER A 156 5.74 1.46 0.70
CA SER A 156 4.71 1.52 1.76
C SER A 156 5.25 1.00 3.12
N GLY A 157 6.52 1.29 3.44
CA GLY A 157 7.16 0.75 4.65
C GLY A 157 6.64 1.35 5.95
N GLY A 158 6.25 2.62 5.96
CA GLY A 158 5.59 3.24 7.12
C GLY A 158 4.28 2.54 7.47
N ALA A 159 3.45 2.26 6.46
CA ALA A 159 2.21 1.50 6.60
C ALA A 159 2.48 0.10 7.17
N ALA A 160 3.43 -0.64 6.58
CA ALA A 160 3.72 -1.99 7.03
C ALA A 160 4.28 -2.04 8.46
N ALA A 161 5.18 -1.12 8.80
CA ALA A 161 5.79 -1.04 10.12
C ALA A 161 4.75 -0.72 11.21
N ILE A 162 3.85 0.24 10.98
CA ILE A 162 2.87 0.62 12.01
C ILE A 162 1.78 -0.45 12.20
N ILE A 163 1.35 -1.12 11.12
CA ILE A 163 0.39 -2.23 11.21
C ILE A 163 0.99 -3.40 11.99
N ALA A 164 2.23 -3.78 11.66
CA ALA A 164 2.95 -4.85 12.34
C ALA A 164 3.21 -4.53 13.82
N ALA A 165 3.49 -3.27 14.15
CA ALA A 165 3.62 -2.81 15.53
C ALA A 165 2.28 -2.69 16.28
N GLY A 166 1.15 -2.92 15.61
CA GLY A 166 -0.19 -2.83 16.19
C GLY A 166 -0.72 -1.41 16.36
N GLY A 167 -0.04 -0.39 15.82
CA GLY A 167 -0.44 1.01 15.91
C GLY A 167 -1.56 1.40 14.94
N SER A 168 -1.87 0.56 13.96
CA SER A 168 -3.02 0.72 13.07
C SER A 168 -3.57 -0.65 12.69
N PRO A 169 -4.90 -0.83 12.56
CA PRO A 169 -5.46 -2.08 12.07
C PRO A 169 -5.42 -2.16 10.53
N PHE A 170 -5.29 -1.02 9.84
CA PHE A 170 -5.40 -0.92 8.39
C PHE A 170 -4.70 0.33 7.83
N ASP A 171 -4.11 0.18 6.66
CA ASP A 171 -3.59 1.30 5.85
C ASP A 171 -3.79 1.00 4.35
N VAL A 172 -3.70 2.03 3.51
CA VAL A 172 -3.68 1.92 2.05
C VAL A 172 -2.26 2.22 1.56
N GLY A 173 -1.60 1.18 1.07
CA GLY A 173 -0.32 1.32 0.37
C GLY A 173 -0.52 1.60 -1.11
N THR A 174 0.59 1.78 -1.83
CA THR A 174 0.62 1.86 -3.30
C THR A 174 1.75 0.98 -3.83
N ASP A 175 1.50 0.25 -4.93
CA ASP A 175 2.41 -0.75 -5.51
C ASP A 175 2.51 -0.60 -7.02
N THR A 176 3.71 -0.23 -7.48
CA THR A 176 4.09 -0.21 -8.91
C THR A 176 5.01 -1.38 -9.24
N GLY A 177 5.98 -1.68 -8.35
CA GLY A 177 7.03 -2.67 -8.56
C GLY A 177 7.24 -3.63 -7.39
N GLY A 178 6.28 -3.73 -6.47
CA GLY A 178 6.38 -4.48 -5.21
C GLY A 178 6.10 -3.65 -3.97
N SER A 179 5.71 -2.39 -4.11
CA SER A 179 5.72 -1.42 -3.00
C SER A 179 4.63 -1.61 -1.93
N ILE A 180 3.70 -2.56 -2.10
CA ILE A 180 2.85 -3.09 -1.02
C ILE A 180 3.39 -4.45 -0.56
N ARG A 181 3.68 -5.34 -1.52
CA ARG A 181 4.04 -6.74 -1.25
C ARG A 181 5.37 -6.90 -0.53
N LEU A 182 6.39 -6.12 -0.90
CA LEU A 182 7.72 -6.15 -0.31
C LEU A 182 7.70 -5.69 1.16
N PRO A 183 7.16 -4.51 1.50
CA PRO A 183 7.10 -4.12 2.91
C PRO A 183 6.16 -5.01 3.73
N ALA A 184 5.07 -5.53 3.15
CA ALA A 184 4.23 -6.53 3.81
C ALA A 184 5.01 -7.81 4.16
N HIS A 185 5.84 -8.30 3.23
CA HIS A 185 6.73 -9.44 3.45
C HIS A 185 7.77 -9.17 4.55
N PHE A 186 8.43 -8.00 4.53
CA PHE A 186 9.47 -7.66 5.52
C PHE A 186 8.92 -7.41 6.93
N CYS A 187 7.69 -6.93 7.04
CA CYS A 187 7.03 -6.67 8.31
C CYS A 187 6.00 -7.74 8.71
N GLY A 188 5.93 -8.87 8.01
CA GLY A 188 5.09 -10.01 8.42
C GLY A 188 3.59 -9.71 8.48
N ILE A 189 3.08 -8.87 7.57
CA ILE A 189 1.65 -8.51 7.47
C ILE A 189 1.07 -8.93 6.12
N VAL A 190 -0.24 -8.73 5.95
CA VAL A 190 -0.94 -8.98 4.69
C VAL A 190 -1.02 -7.70 3.88
N GLY A 191 -0.67 -7.76 2.59
CA GLY A 191 -0.83 -6.66 1.65
C GLY A 191 -1.23 -7.18 0.28
N LEU A 192 -2.23 -6.55 -0.33
CA LEU A 192 -2.71 -6.93 -1.66
C LEU A 192 -2.47 -5.79 -2.64
N LYS A 193 -1.69 -6.07 -3.70
CA LYS A 193 -1.76 -5.28 -4.93
C LYS A 193 -2.89 -5.84 -5.79
N PRO A 194 -4.03 -5.13 -5.94
CA PRO A 194 -5.13 -5.63 -6.74
C PRO A 194 -4.75 -5.69 -8.24
N THR A 195 -5.66 -6.26 -9.03
CA THR A 195 -5.61 -6.18 -10.50
C THR A 195 -5.56 -4.72 -10.94
N THR A 196 -4.77 -4.42 -11.98
CA THR A 196 -4.73 -3.08 -12.57
C THR A 196 -6.12 -2.57 -12.90
N GLY A 197 -6.38 -1.32 -12.51
CA GLY A 197 -7.66 -0.63 -12.75
C GLY A 197 -8.75 -0.95 -11.73
N ARG A 198 -8.46 -1.74 -10.69
CA ARG A 198 -9.44 -2.07 -9.64
C ARG A 198 -9.74 -0.89 -8.71
N ILE A 199 -8.70 -0.15 -8.33
CA ILE A 199 -8.78 1.04 -7.47
C ILE A 199 -8.12 2.20 -8.24
N PRO A 200 -8.78 3.35 -8.42
CA PRO A 200 -8.21 4.51 -9.09
C PRO A 200 -6.99 5.08 -8.36
N CYS A 201 -5.97 5.50 -9.11
CA CYS A 201 -4.78 6.18 -8.62
C CYS A 201 -4.97 7.70 -8.44
N THR A 202 -6.16 8.25 -8.68
CA THR A 202 -6.47 9.68 -8.54
C THR A 202 -6.11 10.19 -7.14
N GLY A 203 -5.26 11.21 -7.08
CA GLY A 203 -4.74 11.80 -5.84
C GLY A 203 -3.57 11.04 -5.20
N ASN A 204 -2.92 10.11 -5.92
CA ASN A 204 -1.65 9.52 -5.51
C ASN A 204 -0.44 10.32 -6.04
N ALA A 205 0.71 10.18 -5.39
CA ALA A 205 1.97 10.82 -5.78
C ALA A 205 2.42 10.49 -7.21
N LEU A 206 2.24 9.23 -7.65
CA LEU A 206 2.48 8.87 -9.05
C LEU A 206 1.22 9.15 -9.88
N PRO A 207 1.37 9.77 -11.08
CA PRO A 207 0.24 10.22 -11.87
C PRO A 207 -0.57 9.06 -12.47
N THR A 208 -1.82 9.36 -12.84
CA THR A 208 -2.74 8.44 -13.53
C THR A 208 -2.46 8.31 -15.04
N SER A 209 -1.39 8.94 -15.52
CA SER A 209 -0.97 8.94 -16.93
C SER A 209 0.52 8.64 -17.09
N GLY A 210 0.92 8.24 -18.29
CA GLY A 210 2.30 7.91 -18.61
C GLY A 210 2.60 6.41 -18.48
N LEU A 211 3.87 6.05 -18.63
CA LEU A 211 4.30 4.65 -18.78
C LEU A 211 4.09 3.80 -17.53
N LEU A 212 4.20 4.40 -16.34
CA LEU A 212 4.07 3.67 -15.07
C LEU A 212 2.64 3.58 -14.56
N ALA A 213 1.71 4.41 -15.06
CA ALA A 213 0.34 4.47 -14.56
C ALA A 213 -0.41 3.12 -14.61
N PRO A 214 -0.27 2.27 -15.65
CA PRO A 214 -0.90 0.95 -15.68
C PRO A 214 -0.31 -0.05 -14.66
N LEU A 215 0.84 0.26 -14.06
CA LEU A 215 1.53 -0.60 -13.10
C LEU A 215 1.19 -0.23 -11.66
N SER A 216 1.01 1.07 -11.40
CA SER A 216 0.71 1.60 -10.08
C SER A 216 -0.70 1.27 -9.66
N GLN A 217 -0.87 0.68 -8.49
CA GLN A 217 -2.18 0.42 -7.89
C GLN A 217 -2.16 0.73 -6.39
N PRO A 218 -3.14 1.49 -5.86
CA PRO A 218 -3.41 1.51 -4.43
C PRO A 218 -3.91 0.14 -4.00
N GLY A 219 -3.68 -0.22 -2.74
CA GLY A 219 -4.13 -1.50 -2.24
C GLY A 219 -4.18 -1.58 -0.72
N PRO A 220 -5.07 -2.43 -0.19
CA PRO A 220 -5.24 -2.62 1.24
C PRO A 220 -4.02 -3.31 1.87
N MET A 221 -3.69 -2.89 3.09
CA MET A 221 -2.69 -3.51 3.96
C MET A 221 -3.30 -3.69 5.37
N GLY A 222 -3.13 -4.86 5.96
CA GLY A 222 -3.71 -5.22 7.26
C GLY A 222 -2.99 -6.41 7.88
N ARG A 223 -3.40 -6.84 9.08
CA ARG A 223 -2.78 -8.01 9.74
C ARG A 223 -3.41 -9.34 9.31
N PHE A 224 -4.64 -9.30 8.83
CA PHE A 224 -5.41 -10.48 8.48
C PHE A 224 -5.89 -10.43 7.03
N VAL A 225 -6.06 -11.61 6.43
CA VAL A 225 -6.65 -11.73 5.07
C VAL A 225 -8.08 -11.18 5.04
N ASP A 226 -8.83 -11.33 6.13
CA ASP A 226 -10.18 -10.78 6.27
C ASP A 226 -10.19 -9.24 6.20
N ASP A 227 -9.14 -8.55 6.68
CA ASP A 227 -9.03 -7.09 6.58
C ASP A 227 -8.99 -6.65 5.11
N ILE A 228 -8.27 -7.42 4.28
CA ILE A 228 -8.15 -7.18 2.84
C ILE A 228 -9.48 -7.41 2.14
N ALA A 229 -10.13 -8.55 2.40
CA ALA A 229 -11.42 -8.89 1.82
C ALA A 229 -12.52 -7.89 2.21
N TYR A 230 -12.46 -7.36 3.44
CA TYR A 230 -13.44 -6.41 3.96
C TYR A 230 -13.29 -5.00 3.37
N THR A 231 -12.05 -4.57 3.09
CA THR A 231 -11.77 -3.18 2.68
C THR A 231 -11.63 -2.99 1.17
N LEU A 232 -11.24 -4.04 0.43
CA LEU A 232 -11.12 -3.96 -1.03
C LEU A 232 -12.42 -3.49 -1.72
N PRO A 233 -13.62 -4.01 -1.37
CA PRO A 233 -14.87 -3.57 -1.98
C PRO A 233 -15.17 -2.09 -1.75
N VAL A 234 -14.77 -1.53 -0.59
CA VAL A 234 -14.99 -0.12 -0.25
C VAL A 234 -14.22 0.79 -1.20
N MET A 235 -13.00 0.40 -1.61
CA MET A 235 -12.13 1.23 -2.42
C MET A 235 -12.28 1.00 -3.94
N ALA A 236 -12.94 -0.08 -4.36
CA ALA A 236 -12.97 -0.51 -5.76
C ALA A 236 -13.90 0.31 -6.65
N GLY A 237 -13.66 0.26 -7.96
CA GLY A 237 -14.53 0.81 -9.01
C GLY A 237 -14.03 2.11 -9.63
N PRO A 238 -14.53 2.49 -10.82
CA PRO A 238 -14.08 3.68 -11.55
C PRO A 238 -14.48 4.97 -10.84
N ASP A 239 -13.74 6.06 -11.08
CA ASP A 239 -14.03 7.40 -10.56
C ASP A 239 -14.25 8.45 -11.65
N ASN A 240 -14.19 8.04 -12.92
CA ASN A 240 -14.25 8.90 -14.09
C ASN A 240 -13.14 9.97 -14.16
N GLN A 241 -12.03 9.78 -13.44
CA GLN A 241 -10.85 10.66 -13.45
C GLN A 241 -9.59 9.89 -13.85
N ASP A 242 -9.37 8.70 -13.27
CA ASP A 242 -8.30 7.81 -13.68
C ASP A 242 -8.73 7.01 -14.92
N PRO A 243 -8.09 7.22 -16.10
CA PRO A 243 -8.46 6.51 -17.32
C PRO A 243 -8.14 5.00 -17.27
N ASN A 244 -7.33 4.56 -16.31
CA ASN A 244 -6.98 3.14 -16.14
C ASN A 244 -7.97 2.40 -15.22
N ALA A 245 -8.82 3.13 -14.49
CA ALA A 245 -9.80 2.53 -13.61
C ALA A 245 -10.97 1.95 -14.41
N VAL A 246 -11.29 0.69 -14.17
CA VAL A 246 -12.30 -0.05 -14.94
C VAL A 246 -13.44 -0.53 -14.06
N ASP A 247 -14.63 -0.59 -14.64
CA ASP A 247 -15.80 -1.22 -14.01
C ASP A 247 -15.70 -2.75 -14.15
N ALA A 248 -14.80 -3.34 -13.37
CA ALA A 248 -14.65 -4.78 -13.29
C ALA A 248 -15.55 -5.35 -12.20
N VAL A 249 -16.24 -6.46 -12.47
CA VAL A 249 -17.00 -7.18 -11.43
C VAL A 249 -16.06 -7.60 -10.30
N LEU A 250 -16.47 -7.34 -9.06
CA LEU A 250 -15.82 -7.87 -7.87
C LEU A 250 -16.63 -9.08 -7.39
N HIS A 251 -16.05 -10.27 -7.51
CA HIS A 251 -16.70 -11.49 -7.07
C HIS A 251 -16.60 -11.64 -5.54
N ASP A 252 -17.61 -12.28 -4.96
CA ASP A 252 -17.63 -12.61 -3.55
C ASP A 252 -16.59 -13.70 -3.26
N PRO A 253 -15.54 -13.44 -2.44
CA PRO A 253 -14.57 -14.47 -2.10
C PRO A 253 -15.19 -15.63 -1.31
N ASP A 254 -16.28 -15.42 -0.57
CA ASP A 254 -16.94 -16.48 0.20
C ASP A 254 -17.70 -17.47 -0.70
N ALA A 255 -17.89 -17.12 -1.98
CA ALA A 255 -18.48 -18.00 -2.98
C ALA A 255 -17.46 -18.93 -3.66
N VAL A 256 -16.17 -18.82 -3.35
CA VAL A 256 -15.10 -19.67 -3.89
C VAL A 256 -15.01 -20.94 -3.05
N ASP A 257 -15.19 -22.10 -3.68
CA ASP A 257 -14.83 -23.37 -3.07
C ASP A 257 -13.30 -23.49 -3.08
N VAL A 258 -12.70 -23.30 -1.90
CA VAL A 258 -11.24 -23.32 -1.77
C VAL A 258 -10.68 -24.73 -1.95
N ASP A 259 -11.46 -25.78 -1.66
CA ASP A 259 -11.02 -27.17 -1.75
C ASP A 259 -10.76 -27.58 -3.22
N ASP A 260 -11.46 -26.93 -4.16
CA ASP A 260 -11.34 -27.15 -5.61
C ASP A 260 -10.15 -26.40 -6.25
N LEU A 261 -9.38 -25.61 -5.49
CA LEU A 261 -8.28 -24.83 -6.04
C LEU A 261 -7.07 -25.69 -6.40
N ARG A 262 -6.55 -25.47 -7.61
CA ARG A 262 -5.29 -26.02 -8.10
C ARG A 262 -4.17 -25.00 -7.92
N ILE A 263 -3.11 -25.40 -7.24
CA ILE A 263 -2.06 -24.50 -6.77
C ILE A 263 -0.76 -24.82 -7.49
N ALA A 264 -0.25 -23.86 -8.26
CA ALA A 264 1.10 -23.88 -8.80
C ALA A 264 2.04 -23.12 -7.85
N TRP A 265 3.24 -23.64 -7.61
CA TRP A 265 4.24 -22.99 -6.76
C TRP A 265 5.65 -23.10 -7.33
N HIS A 266 6.54 -22.19 -6.93
CA HIS A 266 7.98 -22.29 -7.14
C HIS A 266 8.70 -21.54 -6.02
N ALA A 267 9.86 -22.03 -5.58
CA ALA A 267 10.69 -21.32 -4.60
C ALA A 267 11.81 -20.49 -5.26
N ASP A 268 12.29 -20.91 -6.44
CA ASP A 268 13.29 -20.20 -7.23
C ASP A 268 12.64 -19.59 -8.47
N ASN A 269 12.92 -18.32 -8.76
CA ASN A 269 12.40 -17.61 -9.92
C ASN A 269 13.34 -17.63 -11.13
N GLY A 270 14.57 -18.14 -10.98
CA GLY A 270 15.61 -18.17 -12.02
C GLY A 270 16.30 -16.82 -12.28
N ILE A 271 15.95 -15.77 -11.52
CA ILE A 271 16.47 -14.40 -11.63
C ILE A 271 17.43 -14.08 -10.47
N ARG A 272 17.01 -14.45 -9.26
CA ARG A 272 17.76 -14.29 -8.02
C ARG A 272 17.59 -15.54 -7.17
N THR A 273 18.71 -16.08 -6.71
CA THR A 273 18.70 -17.26 -5.83
C THR A 273 18.10 -16.88 -4.48
N PRO A 274 17.00 -17.52 -4.04
CA PRO A 274 16.40 -17.28 -2.73
C PRO A 274 17.31 -17.80 -1.60
N SER A 275 17.18 -17.24 -0.41
CA SER A 275 17.84 -17.80 0.78
C SER A 275 17.19 -19.12 1.21
N ALA A 276 17.91 -19.94 1.97
CA ALA A 276 17.37 -21.18 2.51
C ALA A 276 16.13 -20.97 3.40
N ASP A 277 16.04 -19.83 4.09
CA ASP A 277 14.89 -19.49 4.93
C ASP A 277 13.64 -19.16 4.10
N ILE A 278 13.80 -18.48 2.97
CA ILE A 278 12.70 -18.20 2.03
C ILE A 278 12.21 -19.51 1.41
N VAL A 279 13.14 -20.36 0.94
CA VAL A 279 12.79 -21.67 0.38
C VAL A 279 11.98 -22.48 1.40
N ARG A 280 12.48 -22.56 2.65
CA ARG A 280 11.78 -23.28 3.74
C ARG A 280 10.39 -22.72 4.02
N ALA A 281 10.24 -21.40 4.11
CA ALA A 281 8.93 -20.79 4.37
C ALA A 281 7.91 -21.11 3.26
N VAL A 282 8.33 -21.07 1.99
CA VAL A 282 7.46 -21.42 0.86
C VAL A 282 7.11 -22.91 0.87
N THR A 283 8.09 -23.79 1.08
CA THR A 283 7.85 -25.24 1.11
C THR A 283 6.96 -25.65 2.28
N ASP A 284 7.13 -25.05 3.46
CA ASP A 284 6.29 -25.31 4.63
C ASP A 284 4.83 -24.90 4.36
N ALA A 285 4.59 -23.81 3.63
CA ALA A 285 3.24 -23.39 3.24
C ALA A 285 2.61 -24.36 2.23
N VAL A 286 3.41 -24.81 1.25
CA VAL A 286 3.01 -25.80 0.25
C VAL A 286 2.66 -27.15 0.89
N ASP A 287 3.44 -27.58 1.87
CA ASP A 287 3.20 -28.84 2.57
C ASP A 287 1.89 -28.79 3.35
N ARG A 288 1.59 -27.67 4.03
CA ARG A 288 0.30 -27.44 4.70
C ARG A 288 -0.88 -27.45 3.73
N LEU A 289 -0.73 -26.85 2.55
CA LEU A 289 -1.77 -26.88 1.51
C LEU A 289 -2.00 -28.32 1.00
N ARG A 290 -0.93 -29.10 0.83
CA ARG A 290 -1.02 -30.51 0.45
C ARG A 290 -1.69 -31.35 1.55
N GLU A 291 -1.32 -31.15 2.81
CA GLU A 291 -1.94 -31.79 3.98
C GLU A 291 -3.42 -31.44 4.12
N SER A 292 -3.83 -30.27 3.64
CA SER A 292 -5.24 -29.83 3.61
C SER A 292 -6.04 -30.40 2.42
N GLY A 293 -5.40 -31.16 1.52
CA GLY A 293 -6.07 -31.86 0.42
C GLY A 293 -5.97 -31.18 -0.96
N HIS A 294 -5.29 -30.04 -1.09
CA HIS A 294 -5.19 -29.33 -2.36
C HIS A 294 -4.26 -30.03 -3.37
N GLU A 295 -4.57 -29.90 -4.67
CA GLU A 295 -3.67 -30.26 -5.76
C GLU A 295 -2.56 -29.21 -5.87
N VAL A 296 -1.33 -29.56 -5.44
CA VAL A 296 -0.18 -28.66 -5.47
C VAL A 296 0.90 -29.17 -6.43
N THR A 297 1.24 -28.37 -7.44
CA THR A 297 2.23 -28.70 -8.47
C THR A 297 3.37 -27.69 -8.48
N GLU A 298 4.61 -28.17 -8.44
CA GLU A 298 5.76 -27.29 -8.66
C GLU A 298 5.80 -26.86 -10.14
N SER A 299 5.65 -25.57 -10.40
CA SER A 299 5.63 -25.01 -11.74
C SER A 299 6.05 -23.54 -11.70
N ARG A 300 7.19 -23.25 -12.32
CA ARG A 300 7.64 -21.87 -12.54
C ARG A 300 7.00 -21.34 -13.83
N PRO A 301 6.33 -20.17 -13.82
CA PRO A 301 5.80 -19.57 -15.04
C PRO A 301 6.88 -19.43 -16.11
N PRO A 302 6.63 -19.89 -17.35
CA PRO A 302 7.61 -19.75 -18.43
C PRO A 302 7.88 -18.27 -18.64
N GLY A 303 9.15 -17.93 -18.87
CA GLY A 303 9.49 -16.58 -19.26
C GLY A 303 9.61 -15.57 -18.11
N LEU A 304 9.53 -15.99 -16.86
CA LEU A 304 9.67 -15.09 -15.70
C LEU A 304 10.95 -14.22 -15.77
N GLU A 305 12.04 -14.76 -16.33
CA GLU A 305 13.30 -14.05 -16.57
C GLU A 305 13.16 -12.76 -17.41
N MET A 306 12.21 -12.70 -18.34
CA MET A 306 11.99 -11.49 -19.14
C MET A 306 11.23 -10.42 -18.38
N ALA A 307 10.46 -10.76 -17.32
CA ALA A 307 9.69 -9.78 -16.57
C ALA A 307 10.60 -8.68 -16.02
N TYR A 308 11.75 -9.06 -15.46
CA TYR A 308 12.75 -8.10 -14.97
C TYR A 308 13.37 -7.29 -16.11
N PHE A 309 13.71 -7.91 -17.24
CA PHE A 309 14.24 -7.21 -18.40
C PHE A 309 13.26 -6.16 -18.94
N ILE A 310 12.00 -6.55 -19.16
CA ILE A 310 10.97 -5.67 -19.71
C ILE A 310 10.69 -4.54 -18.71
N MET A 311 10.53 -4.85 -17.42
CA MET A 311 10.29 -3.83 -16.38
C MET A 311 11.40 -2.77 -16.36
N ASN A 312 12.68 -3.16 -16.33
CA ASN A 312 13.78 -2.18 -16.31
C ASN A 312 13.80 -1.31 -17.57
N ARG A 313 13.50 -1.88 -18.73
CA ARG A 313 13.41 -1.13 -19.98
C ARG A 313 12.24 -0.16 -19.98
N VAL A 314 11.06 -0.56 -19.50
CA VAL A 314 9.88 0.31 -19.42
C VAL A 314 10.10 1.46 -18.44
N PHE A 315 10.69 1.18 -17.27
CA PHE A 315 10.98 2.21 -16.27
C PHE A 315 12.05 3.20 -16.76
N GLY A 316 13.06 2.73 -17.49
CA GLY A 316 14.10 3.59 -18.08
C GLY A 316 13.70 4.30 -19.37
N ALA A 317 12.53 4.01 -19.94
CA ALA A 317 12.22 4.40 -21.31
C ALA A 317 12.05 5.91 -21.53
N ASP A 318 11.70 6.65 -20.48
CA ASP A 318 11.55 8.10 -20.52
C ASP A 318 12.82 8.85 -20.08
N GLY A 319 13.94 8.15 -19.86
CA GLY A 319 15.20 8.77 -19.44
C GLY A 319 15.16 9.41 -18.04
N GLY A 320 14.09 9.21 -17.26
CA GLY A 320 13.87 9.90 -15.99
C GLY A 320 12.98 11.14 -16.08
N ASP A 321 12.43 11.47 -17.25
CA ASP A 321 11.56 12.63 -17.45
C ASP A 321 10.38 12.67 -16.46
N LEU A 322 9.75 11.52 -16.14
CA LEU A 322 8.70 11.46 -15.13
C LEU A 322 9.18 11.97 -13.76
N ILE A 323 10.40 11.60 -13.36
CA ILE A 323 10.96 12.00 -12.07
C ILE A 323 11.24 13.51 -12.08
N GLU A 324 11.78 14.04 -13.18
CA GLU A 324 12.03 15.48 -13.33
C GLU A 324 10.74 16.28 -13.27
N MET A 325 9.70 15.84 -13.98
CA MET A 325 8.36 16.45 -13.90
C MET A 325 7.81 16.44 -12.47
N LEU A 326 7.93 15.33 -11.74
CA LEU A 326 7.49 15.26 -10.35
C LEU A 326 8.26 16.22 -9.44
N ILE A 327 9.57 16.38 -9.64
CA ILE A 327 10.41 17.34 -8.91
C ILE A 327 9.94 18.79 -9.20
N GLU A 328 9.70 19.12 -10.47
CA GLU A 328 9.24 20.43 -10.91
C GLU A 328 7.84 20.78 -10.37
N ASP A 329 6.88 19.86 -10.54
CA ASP A 329 5.49 20.00 -10.09
C ASP A 329 5.38 20.11 -8.57
N ALA A 330 6.27 19.42 -7.85
CA ALA A 330 6.36 19.51 -6.40
C ALA A 330 7.15 20.73 -5.91
N HIS A 331 7.79 21.49 -6.81
CA HIS A 331 8.71 22.59 -6.47
C HIS A 331 9.85 22.16 -5.54
N THR A 332 10.37 20.96 -5.76
CA THR A 332 11.41 20.35 -4.93
C THR A 332 12.78 20.83 -5.36
N THR A 333 13.54 21.42 -4.44
CA THR A 333 14.92 21.86 -4.67
C THR A 333 15.95 20.87 -4.16
N ASP A 334 15.65 20.22 -3.02
CA ASP A 334 16.52 19.25 -2.37
C ASP A 334 15.99 17.84 -2.63
N VAL A 335 16.66 17.14 -3.55
CA VAL A 335 16.34 15.77 -3.97
C VAL A 335 17.10 14.76 -3.11
N SER A 336 16.43 13.71 -2.64
CA SER A 336 17.03 12.66 -1.81
C SER A 336 18.17 11.91 -2.52
N PRO A 337 19.18 11.41 -1.79
CA PRO A 337 20.25 10.60 -2.39
C PRO A 337 19.74 9.37 -3.14
N ALA A 338 18.68 8.72 -2.65
CA ALA A 338 18.05 7.59 -3.31
C ALA A 338 17.47 7.98 -4.68
N LEU A 339 16.78 9.11 -4.77
CA LEU A 339 16.20 9.58 -6.02
C LEU A 339 17.27 10.11 -6.99
N GLN A 340 18.33 10.76 -6.49
CA GLN A 340 19.50 11.14 -7.30
C GLN A 340 20.18 9.91 -7.93
N ASN A 341 20.36 8.84 -7.16
CA ASN A 341 20.90 7.58 -7.66
C ASN A 341 19.98 6.92 -8.69
N SER A 342 18.66 6.98 -8.47
CA SER A 342 17.67 6.52 -9.44
C SER A 342 17.80 7.28 -10.77
N LEU A 343 17.79 8.62 -10.74
CA LEU A 343 17.97 9.48 -11.91
C LEU A 343 19.28 9.19 -12.64
N ALA A 344 20.40 9.10 -11.90
CA ALA A 344 21.69 8.76 -12.48
C ALA A 344 21.68 7.38 -13.17
N SER A 345 20.98 6.41 -12.58
CA SER A 345 20.81 5.07 -13.15
C SER A 345 19.96 5.08 -14.42
N HIS A 346 18.89 5.87 -14.48
CA HIS A 346 18.04 6.02 -15.68
C HIS A 346 18.85 6.66 -16.82
N ARG A 347 19.57 7.76 -16.53
CA ARG A 347 20.41 8.46 -17.51
C ARG A 347 21.62 7.66 -18.00
N ALA A 348 22.08 6.69 -17.20
CA ALA A 348 23.17 5.80 -17.58
C ALA A 348 22.71 4.63 -18.46
N GLN A 349 21.40 4.39 -18.59
CA GLN A 349 20.90 3.38 -19.52
C GLN A 349 21.18 3.81 -20.96
N PRO A 350 21.49 2.88 -21.86
CA PRO A 350 21.64 3.21 -23.28
C PRO A 350 20.34 3.82 -23.82
N ASP A 351 20.45 4.94 -24.54
CA ASP A 351 19.33 5.56 -25.21
C ASP A 351 18.59 4.52 -26.06
N MET A 352 17.28 4.39 -25.83
CA MET A 352 16.43 3.59 -26.69
C MET A 352 15.96 4.43 -27.85
N ASN A 353 16.33 4.03 -29.07
CA ASN A 353 15.72 4.63 -30.24
C ASN A 353 14.24 4.21 -30.35
N GLN A 354 13.46 4.92 -31.18
CA GLN A 354 12.02 4.69 -31.34
C GLN A 354 11.67 3.23 -31.70
N ARG A 355 12.52 2.55 -32.47
CA ARG A 355 12.31 1.15 -32.85
C ARG A 355 12.49 0.23 -31.66
N GLU A 356 13.51 0.45 -30.83
CA GLU A 356 13.75 -0.33 -29.62
C GLU A 356 12.64 -0.13 -28.60
N PHE A 357 12.20 1.11 -28.40
CA PHE A 357 11.05 1.40 -27.54
C PHE A 357 9.78 0.68 -28.02
N ALA A 358 9.47 0.77 -29.33
CA ALA A 358 8.34 0.04 -29.90
C ALA A 358 8.45 -1.48 -29.70
N GLN A 359 9.65 -2.05 -29.80
CA GLN A 359 9.90 -3.47 -29.52
C GLN A 359 9.68 -3.81 -28.05
N VAL A 360 10.13 -2.98 -27.11
CA VAL A 360 9.88 -3.17 -25.67
C VAL A 360 8.38 -3.13 -25.38
N MET A 361 7.64 -2.20 -25.96
CA MET A 361 6.18 -2.12 -25.79
C MET A 361 5.46 -3.31 -26.43
N MET A 362 5.93 -3.78 -27.59
CA MET A 362 5.42 -5.01 -28.20
C MET A 362 5.70 -6.24 -27.33
N LEU A 363 6.89 -6.33 -26.73
CA LEU A 363 7.21 -7.39 -25.78
C LEU A 363 6.26 -7.29 -24.58
N TRP A 364 6.15 -6.13 -23.94
CA TRP A 364 5.23 -5.89 -22.83
C TRP A 364 3.80 -6.37 -23.10
N HIS A 365 3.22 -6.02 -24.27
CA HIS A 365 1.84 -6.42 -24.60
C HIS A 365 1.69 -7.90 -24.99
N ASN A 366 2.71 -8.50 -25.60
CA ASN A 366 2.63 -9.87 -26.11
C ASN A 366 3.24 -10.91 -25.15
N TYR A 367 3.89 -10.46 -24.07
CA TYR A 367 4.40 -11.33 -23.04
C TYR A 367 3.22 -11.88 -22.23
N LYS A 368 2.84 -13.12 -22.52
CA LYS A 368 1.79 -13.87 -21.82
C LYS A 368 2.38 -15.01 -21.04
#